data_AF-A0A972CYH3-F1
#
_entry.id   AF-A0A972CYH3-F1
#
_cell.length_a   1.000
_cell.length_b   1.000
_cell.length_c   1.000
_cell.angle_alpha   90.00
_cell.angle_beta   90.00
_cell.angle_gamma   90.00
#
_symmetry.space_group_name_H-M   'P 1'
#
loop_
_entity.id
_entity.type
_entity.pdbx_description
1 polymer ?
#
loop_
_entity_poly.entity_id
_entity_poly.type
_entity_poly.pdbx_seq_one_letter_code
_entity_poly.pdbx_strand_id
1 'polypeptide(L)' 'MITKNMTMLEIIENYPETEEVFRAYDDIAGKCLLCNNLFDSIETIAMEYSINSEEMLNKINILIAEK' A
#
# COMPACT_ATOMS: atom_id res chain seq x y z
N MET A 1 -7.63 -0.55 -11.53
CA MET A 1 -6.65 0.51 -11.25
C MET A 1 -6.88 1.01 -9.84
N ILE A 2 -5.90 0.81 -8.97
CA ILE A 2 -5.92 1.22 -7.57
C ILE A 2 -5.63 2.72 -7.48
N THR A 3 -6.28 3.40 -6.55
CA THR A 3 -6.14 4.85 -6.32
C THR A 3 -5.66 5.13 -4.90
N LYS A 4 -5.09 6.32 -4.65
CA LYS A 4 -4.55 6.69 -3.33
C LYS A 4 -5.60 6.77 -2.21
N ASN A 5 -6.88 6.84 -2.57
CA ASN A 5 -7.99 6.94 -1.62
C ASN A 5 -8.46 5.58 -1.11
N MET A 6 -8.03 4.49 -1.75
CA MET A 6 -8.33 3.12 -1.31
C MET A 6 -7.52 2.78 -0.06
N THR A 7 -8.13 2.00 0.83
CA THR A 7 -7.50 1.47 2.03
C THR A 7 -6.63 0.26 1.72
N MET A 8 -5.63 -0.02 2.56
CA MET A 8 -4.84 -1.24 2.41
C MET A 8 -5.71 -2.51 2.47
N LEU A 9 -6.73 -2.52 3.35
CA LEU A 9 -7.68 -3.63 3.44
C LEU A 9 -8.39 -3.88 2.11
N GLU A 10 -9.00 -2.86 1.51
CA GLU A 10 -9.71 -2.99 0.23
C GLU A 10 -8.79 -3.52 -0.87
N ILE A 11 -7.53 -3.08 -0.89
CA ILE A 11 -6.56 -3.51 -1.89
C ILE A 11 -6.20 -5.00 -1.68
N ILE A 12 -5.89 -5.40 -0.45
CA ILE A 12 -5.47 -6.78 -0.13
C ILE A 12 -6.63 -7.77 -0.27
N GLU A 13 -7.86 -7.39 0.07
CA GLU A 13 -9.03 -8.24 -0.13
C GLU A 13 -9.25 -8.60 -1.60
N ASN A 14 -9.01 -7.64 -2.50
CA ASN A 14 -9.15 -7.86 -3.95
C ASN A 14 -7.87 -8.43 -4.59
N TYR A 15 -6.70 -8.14 -4.03
CA TYR A 15 -5.39 -8.46 -4.58
C TYR A 15 -4.41 -8.88 -3.47
N PRO A 16 -4.52 -10.11 -2.92
CA PRO A 16 -3.70 -10.55 -1.78
C PRO A 16 -2.19 -10.48 -2.03
N GLU A 17 -1.73 -10.63 -3.27
CA GLU A 17 -0.32 -10.50 -3.65
C GLU A 17 0.26 -9.11 -3.33
N THR A 18 -0.56 -8.06 -3.27
CA THR A 18 -0.10 -6.69 -2.96
C THR A 18 0.44 -6.55 -1.55
N GLU A 19 0.19 -7.53 -0.68
CA GLU A 19 0.78 -7.63 0.67
C GLU A 19 2.30 -7.46 0.64
N GLU A 20 2.98 -8.06 -0.36
CA GLU A 20 4.44 -7.98 -0.48
C GLU A 20 4.93 -6.55 -0.74
N VAL A 21 4.14 -5.77 -1.49
CA VAL A 21 4.46 -4.36 -1.77
C VAL A 21 4.39 -3.56 -0.47
N PHE A 22 3.36 -3.75 0.35
CA PHE A 22 3.23 -3.05 1.62
C PHE A 22 4.36 -3.42 2.59
N ARG A 23 4.71 -4.70 2.67
CA ARG A 23 5.81 -5.19 3.52
C ARG A 23 7.16 -4.58 3.14
N ALA A 24 7.40 -4.27 1.87
CA ALA A 24 8.62 -3.60 1.42
C ALA A 24 8.77 -2.16 1.99
N TYR A 25 7.69 -1.56 2.51
CA TYR A 25 7.71 -0.26 3.16
C TYR A 25 7.68 -0.35 4.70
N ASP A 26 7.58 -1.53 5.31
CA ASP A 26 7.58 -1.70 6.76
C ASP A 26 8.88 -1.15 7.39
N ASP A 27 10.02 -1.36 6.73
CA ASP A 27 11.33 -0.85 7.16
C ASP A 27 11.40 0.69 7.11
N ILE A 28 10.72 1.30 6.13
CA ILE A 28 10.66 2.76 5.98
C ILE A 28 9.72 3.36 7.04
N ALA A 29 8.59 2.70 7.29
CA ALA A 29 7.62 3.12 8.31
C ALA A 29 8.11 2.88 9.74
N GLY A 30 9.11 2.00 9.93
CA GLY A 30 9.62 1.57 11.22
C GLY A 30 8.66 0.68 12.02
N LYS A 31 7.58 0.21 11.38
CA LYS A 31 6.55 -0.66 11.93
C LYS A 31 5.80 -1.36 10.80
N CYS A 32 5.14 -2.47 11.13
CA CYS A 32 4.27 -3.18 10.21
C CYS A 32 3.10 -2.28 9.78
N LEU A 33 3.09 -1.85 8.51
CA LEU A 33 2.04 -1.00 7.94
C LEU A 33 0.69 -1.72 8.01
N LEU A 34 0.66 -2.99 7.62
CA LEU A 34 -0.56 -3.81 7.64
C LEU A 34 -1.15 -3.98 9.05
N CYS A 35 -0.35 -3.84 10.08
CA CYS A 35 -0.79 -4.00 11.46
C CYS A 35 -1.31 -2.67 12.04
N ASN A 36 -0.73 -1.55 11.61
CA ASN A 36 -0.98 -0.23 12.21
C ASN A 36 -1.91 0.64 11.37
N ASN A 37 -1.98 0.41 10.06
CA ASN A 37 -2.66 1.28 9.11
C ASN A 37 -3.59 0.51 8.15
N LEU A 38 -3.99 -0.73 8.49
CA LEU A 38 -4.79 -1.59 7.62
C LEU A 38 -6.04 -0.89 7.03
N PHE A 39 -6.67 -0.03 7.83
CA PHE A 39 -7.88 0.69 7.48
C PHE A 39 -7.63 2.12 6.96
N ASP A 40 -6.36 2.54 6.87
CA ASP A 40 -5.99 3.84 6.32
C ASP A 40 -5.78 3.76 4.82
N SER A 41 -6.00 4.91 4.16
CA SER A 41 -5.73 5.05 2.73
C SER A 41 -4.23 5.14 2.43
N ILE A 42 -3.86 4.80 1.20
CA ILE A 42 -2.48 4.96 0.71
C ILE A 42 -2.01 6.41 0.86
N GLU A 43 -2.89 7.39 0.63
CA GLU A 43 -2.56 8.81 0.81
C GLU A 43 -2.21 9.14 2.27
N THR A 44 -3.02 8.68 3.23
CA THR A 44 -2.76 8.91 4.66
C THR A 44 -1.43 8.29 5.10
N ILE A 45 -1.18 7.04 4.69
CA ILE A 45 0.06 6.32 5.00
C ILE A 45 1.27 7.04 4.41
N ALA A 46 1.17 7.45 3.14
CA ALA A 46 2.23 8.17 2.46
C ALA A 46 2.57 9.49 3.16
N MET A 47 1.56 10.23 3.62
CA MET A 47 1.75 11.44 4.40
C MET A 47 2.35 11.17 5.78
N GLU A 48 1.86 10.16 6.52
CA GLU A 48 2.33 9.83 7.87
C GLU A 48 3.82 9.45 7.88
N TYR A 49 4.25 8.62 6.92
CA TYR A 49 5.60 8.06 6.88
C TYR A 49 6.53 8.74 5.88
N SER A 50 6.09 9.84 5.24
CA SER A 50 6.84 10.51 4.17
C SER A 50 7.24 9.55 3.04
N ILE A 51 6.36 8.60 2.71
CA ILE A 51 6.52 7.65 1.60
C ILE A 51 5.98 8.29 0.31
N ASN A 52 6.62 8.00 -0.82
CA ASN A 52 6.09 8.42 -2.12
C ASN A 52 4.86 7.55 -2.50
N SER A 53 3.66 8.13 -2.39
CA SER A 53 2.40 7.45 -2.74
C SER A 53 2.32 7.08 -4.22
N GLU A 54 2.86 7.89 -5.13
CA GLU A 54 2.87 7.58 -6.56
C GLU A 54 3.73 6.36 -6.86
N GLU A 55 4.89 6.24 -6.21
CA GLU A 55 5.76 5.08 -6.36
C GLU A 55 5.08 3.80 -5.85
N MET A 56 4.48 3.85 -4.66
CA MET A 56 3.75 2.72 -4.08
C MET A 56 2.57 2.31 -4.98
N LEU A 57 1.76 3.27 -5.43
CA LEU A 57 0.64 3.02 -6.34
C LEU A 57 1.08 2.44 -7.67
N ASN A 58 2.21 2.90 -8.23
CA ASN A 58 2.74 2.35 -9.47
C ASN A 58 3.15 0.88 -9.29
N LYS A 59 3.85 0.54 -8.19
CA LYS A 59 4.21 -0.86 -7.89
C LYS A 59 2.97 -1.75 -7.75
N ILE A 60 1.96 -1.29 -7.01
CA ILE A 60 0.69 -2.01 -6.85
C ILE A 60 0.00 -2.21 -8.20
N ASN A 61 -0.16 -1.13 -8.98
CA ASN A 61 -0.87 -1.20 -10.27
C ASN A 61 -0.13 -2.06 -11.31
N ILE A 62 1.20 -2.06 -11.31
CA ILE A 62 2.01 -2.94 -12.17
C ILE A 62 1.78 -4.40 -11.75
N LEU A 63 1.89 -4.72 -10.46
CA LEU A 63 1.75 -6.08 -9.96
C LEU A 63 0.39 -6.70 -10.32
N ILE A 64 -0.70 -5.93 -10.20
CA ILE A 64 -2.04 -6.43 -10.52
C ILE A 64 -2.34 -6.46 -12.03
N ALA A 65 -1.59 -5.72 -12.85
CA ALA A 65 -1.79 -5.68 -14.31
C ALA A 65 -1.10 -6.84 -15.03
N GLU A 66 -0.15 -7.51 -14.37
CA GLU A 66 0.51 -8.72 -14.87
C GLU A 66 -0.34 -10.00 -14.66
N LYS A 67 -1.53 -9.87 -14.06
CA LYS A 67 -2.56 -10.91 -13.95
C LYS A 67 -3.70 -10.70 -14.94
#